data_AF-A0A6P6AYK7-F1
#
_entry.id   AF-A0A6P6AYK7-F1
#
_cell.length_a   1.000
_cell.length_b   1.000
_cell.length_c   1.000
_cell.angle_alpha   90.00
_cell.angle_beta   90.00
_cell.angle_gamma   90.00
#
_symmetry.space_group_name_H-M   'P 1'
#
loop_
_entity.id
_entity.type
_entity.pdbx_description
1 polymer ?
#
loop_
_entity_poly.entity_id
_entity_poly.type
_entity_poly.pdbx_seq_one_letter_code
_entity_poly.pdbx_strand_id
1 'polypeptide(L)'
;MMNLSTVIAYGCRYCAPQLKQLLNYTTFLCLPHHLHLQRRSPSFTFYSSFNNLKLPNFNLLLTGNSLFFRMERFRTGSGINKNKQMVEHLQRYGVISSKKVAEVMETIDRALFVPDGTLAYVDSPMAIGYNATISAPHMHAMCLQLLEENLQPGMHALDVGSDGRQGWPDCAPCDAIHVGAAAAEIPQPLLDQLKPGGRMVIPVGDIFQDLKVVDKNLDGSISIRNETSVRYVPLTSRDAQLRGY
;
A
#
# COMPACT_ATOMS: atom_id res chain seq x y z
N MET A 1 22.56 7.71 16.75
CA MET A 1 22.35 6.69 15.72
C MET A 1 20.91 6.21 15.83
N MET A 2 20.02 6.63 14.93
CA MET A 2 18.67 6.07 14.83
C MET A 2 18.70 4.98 13.76
N ASN A 3 18.54 3.73 14.17
CA ASN A 3 18.36 2.61 13.27
C ASN A 3 16.93 2.70 12.71
N LEU A 4 16.79 3.18 11.47
CA LEU A 4 15.50 3.26 10.76
C LEU A 4 15.15 1.88 10.21
N SER A 5 14.74 0.97 11.09
CA SER A 5 14.12 -0.30 10.69
C SER A 5 12.73 0.01 10.13
N THR A 6 12.61 0.28 8.83
CA THR A 6 11.33 0.62 8.20
C THR A 6 10.39 -0.60 8.20
N VAL A 7 9.09 -0.38 8.45
CA VAL A 7 8.05 -1.40 8.20
C VAL A 7 8.05 -1.71 6.70
N ILE A 8 8.15 -2.98 6.32
CA ILE A 8 8.04 -3.38 4.91
C ILE A 8 6.55 -3.60 4.62
N ALA A 9 5.98 -2.70 3.80
CA ALA A 9 4.59 -2.75 3.38
C ALA A 9 4.49 -3.00 1.87
N TYR A 10 3.67 -3.98 1.48
CA TYR A 10 3.35 -4.28 0.07
C TYR A 10 1.89 -3.89 -0.20
N GLY A 11 1.65 -3.08 -1.22
CA GLY A 11 0.30 -2.63 -1.60
C GLY A 11 0.15 -2.51 -3.11
N CYS A 12 -0.96 -3.03 -3.64
CA CYS A 12 -1.26 -3.02 -5.08
C CYS A 12 -2.15 -1.85 -5.54
N ARG A 13 -2.60 -0.97 -4.61
CA ARG A 13 -3.67 0.00 -4.90
C ARG A 13 -3.18 1.42 -5.19
N TYR A 14 -2.12 1.89 -4.53
CA TYR A 14 -1.72 3.29 -4.56
C TYR A 14 -0.36 3.47 -5.22
N CYS A 15 -0.35 3.81 -6.52
CA CYS A 15 0.84 4.34 -7.19
C CYS A 15 0.67 5.85 -7.36
N ALA A 16 1.47 6.65 -6.64
CA ALA A 16 1.53 8.09 -6.88
C ALA A 16 1.98 8.35 -8.33
N PRO A 17 1.30 9.20 -9.14
CA PRO A 17 1.54 9.32 -10.57
C PRO A 17 2.92 9.86 -11.02
N GLN A 18 3.85 10.20 -10.11
CA GLN A 18 5.13 10.83 -10.48
C GLN A 18 6.39 10.08 -10.02
N LEU A 19 6.27 8.93 -9.34
CA LEU A 19 7.41 8.06 -9.02
C LEU A 19 7.88 7.19 -10.19
N LYS A 20 7.47 7.51 -11.43
CA LYS A 20 7.96 6.84 -12.65
C LYS A 20 9.30 7.37 -13.17
N GLN A 21 9.78 8.54 -12.73
CA GLN A 21 11.04 9.12 -13.26
C GLN A 21 12.24 9.07 -12.30
N LEU A 22 12.07 8.72 -11.03
CA LEU A 22 13.15 8.74 -10.03
C LEU A 22 13.62 7.35 -9.54
N LEU A 23 13.05 6.25 -10.05
CA LEU A 23 13.34 4.89 -9.58
C LEU A 23 14.00 3.98 -10.63
N ASN A 24 14.86 4.53 -11.49
CA ASN A 24 15.69 3.71 -12.39
C ASN A 24 16.93 3.08 -11.71
N TYR A 25 17.04 3.12 -10.37
CA TYR A 25 18.20 2.56 -9.65
C TYR A 25 17.87 1.69 -8.43
N THR A 26 16.60 1.32 -8.22
CA THR A 26 16.24 0.30 -7.23
C THR A 26 15.49 -0.80 -7.95
N THR A 27 15.97 -2.03 -7.84
CA THR A 27 15.43 -3.21 -8.53
C THR A 27 13.98 -3.46 -8.11
N PHE A 28 13.02 -2.87 -8.82
CA PHE A 28 11.65 -3.35 -8.88
C PHE A 28 11.64 -4.56 -9.81
N LEU A 29 11.52 -5.77 -9.25
CA LEU A 29 11.09 -6.92 -10.05
C LEU A 29 9.57 -6.81 -10.25
N CYS A 30 9.16 -5.93 -11.15
CA CYS A 30 7.88 -6.08 -11.83
C CYS A 30 8.14 -7.04 -12.99
N LEU A 31 8.16 -8.35 -12.71
CA LEU A 31 8.24 -9.36 -13.76
C LEU A 31 6.84 -9.56 -14.36
N PRO A 32 6.70 -9.52 -15.70
CA PRO A 32 5.46 -9.93 -16.35
C PRO A 32 5.23 -11.42 -16.09
N HIS A 33 4.04 -11.76 -15.60
CA HIS A 33 3.59 -13.15 -15.53
C HIS A 33 3.72 -13.80 -16.92
N HIS A 34 4.37 -14.96 -16.92
CA HIS A 34 4.55 -15.86 -18.06
C HIS A 34 3.25 -16.07 -18.84
N LEU A 35 3.21 -15.53 -20.06
CA LEU A 35 2.32 -16.02 -21.11
C LEU A 35 2.85 -17.37 -21.60
N HIS A 36 2.08 -18.41 -21.33
CA HIS A 36 2.27 -19.73 -21.92
C HIS A 36 1.75 -19.67 -23.38
N LEU A 37 2.61 -19.27 -24.32
CA LEU A 37 2.33 -19.32 -25.74
C LEU A 37 3.04 -20.53 -26.36
N GLN A 38 2.23 -21.37 -27.00
CA GLN A 38 2.64 -22.60 -27.68
C GLN A 38 3.67 -22.34 -28.77
N ARG A 39 4.66 -23.23 -28.83
CA ARG A 39 5.68 -23.34 -29.88
C ARG A 39 5.03 -23.52 -31.26
N ARG A 40 5.40 -22.64 -32.20
CA ARG A 40 5.58 -22.98 -33.63
C ARG A 40 6.84 -22.30 -34.14
N SER A 41 7.78 -23.11 -34.61
CA SER A 41 8.96 -22.74 -35.41
C SER A 41 8.52 -22.14 -36.77
N PRO A 42 9.33 -21.32 -37.48
CA PRO A 42 10.62 -21.78 -38.02
C PRO A 42 11.78 -20.76 -38.01
N SER A 43 12.98 -21.36 -38.07
CA SER A 43 14.27 -20.96 -38.65
C SER A 43 14.45 -19.52 -39.15
N PHE A 44 15.52 -18.84 -38.73
CA PHE A 44 16.49 -18.16 -39.61
C PHE A 44 17.73 -17.69 -38.83
N THR A 45 18.81 -17.46 -39.58
CA THR A 45 20.23 -17.65 -39.28
C THR A 45 20.96 -16.60 -38.44
N PHE A 46 22.05 -17.09 -37.83
CA PHE A 46 23.07 -16.44 -37.01
C PHE A 46 23.87 -15.37 -37.77
N TYR A 47 24.12 -14.21 -37.14
CA TYR A 47 25.25 -13.35 -37.48
C TYR A 47 25.83 -12.73 -36.20
N SER A 48 27.09 -13.07 -35.92
CA SER A 48 27.93 -12.46 -34.89
C SER A 48 28.54 -11.17 -35.40
N SER A 49 28.61 -10.12 -34.58
CA SER A 49 29.76 -9.21 -34.62
C SER A 49 29.97 -8.51 -33.27
N PHE A 50 31.19 -8.69 -32.77
CA PHE A 50 31.81 -7.95 -31.68
C PHE A 50 31.96 -6.47 -32.03
N ASN A 51 31.84 -5.57 -31.03
CA ASN A 51 33.00 -4.86 -30.46
C ASN A 51 32.62 -3.68 -29.53
N ASN A 52 33.32 -3.66 -28.39
CA ASN A 52 33.90 -2.51 -27.68
C ASN A 52 33.03 -1.30 -27.31
N LEU A 53 32.83 -1.11 -26.00
CA LEU A 53 32.99 0.22 -25.39
C LEU A 53 33.61 0.14 -23.99
N LYS A 54 34.63 0.97 -23.78
CA LYS A 54 35.53 1.06 -22.62
C LYS A 54 34.88 1.79 -21.44
N LEU A 55 35.08 1.29 -20.23
CA LEU A 55 34.88 2.00 -18.96
C LEU A 55 36.14 2.83 -18.62
N PRO A 56 36.01 4.06 -18.06
CA PRO A 56 37.10 4.68 -17.34
C PRO A 56 36.93 4.53 -15.81
N ASN A 57 38.02 4.09 -15.17
CA ASN A 57 38.26 4.16 -13.74
C ASN A 57 38.36 5.62 -13.27
N PHE A 58 37.72 5.97 -12.16
CA PHE A 58 38.11 7.11 -11.33
C PHE A 58 37.94 6.76 -9.85
N ASN A 59 39.06 6.56 -9.16
CA ASN A 59 39.15 6.63 -7.71
C ASN A 59 39.36 8.10 -7.33
N LEU A 60 38.45 8.67 -6.54
CA LEU A 60 38.76 9.82 -5.71
C LEU A 60 37.92 9.77 -4.42
N LEU A 61 38.57 9.32 -3.35
CA LEU A 61 38.18 9.57 -1.97
C LEU A 61 38.47 11.04 -1.68
N LEU A 62 37.46 11.83 -1.33
CA LEU A 62 37.55 13.02 -0.47
C LEU A 62 36.14 13.37 0.03
N THR A 63 35.90 13.00 1.29
CA THR A 63 35.22 13.78 2.34
C THR A 63 34.17 14.83 1.93
N GLY A 64 32.96 14.72 2.48
CA GLY A 64 32.14 15.89 2.77
C GLY A 64 30.65 15.74 2.44
N ASN A 65 29.85 15.73 3.50
CA ASN A 65 28.41 16.01 3.54
C ASN A 65 27.90 16.90 2.39
N SER A 66 27.28 16.31 1.36
CA SER A 66 26.53 17.08 0.35
C SER A 66 25.29 16.37 -0.20
N LEU A 67 24.88 15.23 0.39
CA LEU A 67 23.72 14.46 -0.07
C LEU A 67 22.42 14.72 0.74
N PHE A 68 22.43 15.67 1.66
CA PHE A 68 21.25 15.97 2.51
C PHE A 68 20.37 17.14 2.03
N PHE A 69 20.61 17.71 0.86
CA PHE A 69 19.79 18.80 0.31
C PHE A 69 19.50 18.62 -1.19
N ARG A 70 18.68 17.62 -1.54
CA ARG A 70 18.04 17.60 -2.87
C ARG A 70 16.75 16.80 -2.94
N MET A 71 15.85 17.00 -1.97
CA MET A 71 14.47 16.48 -2.03
C MET A 71 13.44 17.48 -1.48
N GLU A 72 13.68 18.78 -1.63
CA GLU A 72 12.73 19.85 -1.25
C GLU A 72 11.99 20.50 -2.42
N ARG A 73 12.11 19.99 -3.65
CA ARG A 73 11.66 20.73 -4.84
C ARG A 73 10.33 20.32 -5.49
N PHE A 74 9.42 19.71 -4.76
CA PHE A 74 7.97 19.75 -5.05
C PHE A 74 7.15 19.59 -3.76
N ARG A 75 7.36 20.49 -2.80
CA ARG A 75 6.45 20.73 -1.68
C ARG A 75 5.75 22.05 -1.95
N THR A 76 4.60 22.03 -2.64
CA THR A 76 3.77 23.24 -2.66
C THR A 76 3.23 23.42 -1.24
N GLY A 77 3.72 24.42 -0.49
CA GLY A 77 3.34 24.64 0.91
C GLY A 77 1.82 24.78 1.16
N SER A 78 1.02 25.00 0.11
CA SER A 78 -0.45 25.01 0.18
C SER A 78 -1.07 23.63 0.45
N GLY A 79 -0.50 22.53 -0.07
CA GLY A 79 -1.05 21.17 0.08
C GLY A 79 -0.86 20.59 1.48
N ILE A 80 0.37 20.68 2.01
CA ILE A 80 0.71 20.25 3.37
C ILE A 80 -0.15 20.96 4.42
N ASN A 81 -0.42 22.26 4.25
CA ASN A 81 -1.27 23.02 5.16
C ASN A 81 -2.73 22.52 5.15
N LYS A 82 -3.27 22.10 3.99
CA LYS A 82 -4.63 21.54 3.88
C LYS A 82 -4.71 20.11 4.39
N ASN A 83 -3.71 19.28 4.11
CA ASN A 83 -3.63 17.92 4.63
C ASN A 83 -3.57 17.92 6.16
N LYS A 84 -2.74 18.78 6.74
CA LYS A 84 -2.66 18.96 8.18
C LYS A 84 -3.99 19.41 8.79
N GLN A 85 -4.65 20.41 8.20
CA GLN A 85 -5.97 20.87 8.67
C GLN A 85 -7.03 19.76 8.64
N MET A 86 -7.01 18.89 7.62
CA MET A 86 -7.88 17.71 7.56
C MET A 86 -7.59 16.76 8.73
N VAL A 87 -6.31 16.46 9.01
CA VAL A 87 -5.93 15.57 10.13
C VAL A 87 -6.30 16.19 11.48
N GLU A 88 -6.02 17.48 11.70
CA GLU A 88 -6.42 18.22 12.91
C GLU A 88 -7.94 18.23 13.10
N HIS A 89 -8.71 18.30 12.01
CA HIS A 89 -10.16 18.19 12.06
C HIS A 89 -10.58 16.80 12.54
N LEU A 90 -10.02 15.72 11.98
CA LEU A 90 -10.29 14.36 12.42
C LEU A 90 -9.91 14.13 13.89
N GLN A 91 -8.81 14.72 14.37
CA GLN A 91 -8.45 14.70 15.79
C GLN A 91 -9.48 15.42 16.66
N ARG A 92 -9.92 16.63 16.24
CA ARG A 92 -10.89 17.44 16.98
C ARG A 92 -12.22 16.71 17.20
N TYR A 93 -12.67 15.93 16.23
CA TYR A 93 -13.90 15.13 16.31
C TYR A 93 -13.70 13.74 16.91
N GLY A 94 -12.50 13.42 17.41
CA GLY A 94 -12.21 12.17 18.09
C GLY A 94 -12.02 10.95 17.18
N VAL A 95 -11.91 11.15 15.87
CA VAL A 95 -11.60 10.07 14.91
C VAL A 95 -10.17 9.59 15.10
N ILE A 96 -9.22 10.54 15.23
CA ILE A 96 -7.82 10.25 15.49
C ILE A 96 -7.48 10.57 16.94
N SER A 97 -7.22 9.55 17.73
CA SER A 97 -6.72 9.65 19.10
C SER A 97 -5.20 9.41 19.19
N SER A 98 -4.63 8.60 18.28
CA SER A 98 -3.21 8.30 18.27
C SER A 98 -2.38 9.43 17.69
N LYS A 99 -1.40 9.90 18.47
CA LYS A 99 -0.43 10.90 18.03
C LYS A 99 0.42 10.39 16.85
N LYS A 100 0.85 9.12 16.91
CA LYS A 100 1.66 8.51 15.86
C LYS A 100 0.87 8.42 14.55
N VAL A 101 -0.41 8.05 14.61
CA VAL A 101 -1.29 8.02 13.43
C VAL A 101 -1.49 9.42 12.84
N ALA A 102 -1.72 10.43 13.68
CA ALA A 102 -1.83 11.81 13.21
C ALA A 102 -0.55 12.27 12.49
N GLU A 103 0.62 12.06 13.10
CA GLU A 103 1.93 12.44 12.52
C GLU A 103 2.17 11.76 11.16
N VAL A 104 1.83 10.47 11.03
CA VAL A 104 1.93 9.73 9.76
C VAL A 104 0.99 10.31 8.71
N MET A 105 -0.28 10.53 9.06
CA MET A 105 -1.28 11.08 8.13
C MET A 105 -0.96 12.52 7.71
N GLU A 106 -0.39 13.35 8.59
CA GLU A 106 0.06 14.70 8.26
C GLU A 106 1.22 14.69 7.25
N THR A 107 2.11 13.72 7.36
CA THR A 107 3.32 13.59 6.53
C THR A 107 3.01 13.16 5.09
N ILE A 108 1.94 12.37 4.90
CA ILE A 108 1.56 11.81 3.61
C ILE A 108 0.40 12.62 3.02
N ASP A 109 0.71 13.51 2.07
CA ASP A 109 -0.30 14.37 1.44
C ASP A 109 -1.26 13.54 0.58
N ARG A 110 -2.53 13.51 1.00
CA ARG A 110 -3.62 12.79 0.32
C ARG A 110 -3.81 13.23 -1.14
N ALA A 111 -3.52 14.49 -1.48
CA ALA A 111 -3.67 15.00 -2.84
C ALA A 111 -2.80 14.26 -3.87
N LEU A 112 -1.74 13.58 -3.44
CA LEU A 112 -0.87 12.78 -4.32
C LEU A 112 -1.54 11.48 -4.83
N PHE A 113 -2.67 11.08 -4.24
CA PHE A 113 -3.33 9.80 -4.49
C PHE A 113 -4.73 9.94 -5.11
N VAL A 114 -5.15 11.17 -5.43
CA VAL A 114 -6.43 11.46 -6.07
C VAL A 114 -6.20 12.23 -7.39
N PRO A 115 -7.13 12.13 -8.36
CA PRO A 115 -7.04 12.92 -9.58
C PRO A 115 -7.02 14.44 -9.30
N ASP A 116 -6.33 15.19 -10.17
CA ASP A 116 -6.29 16.65 -10.09
C ASP A 116 -7.70 17.26 -10.14
N GLY A 117 -7.89 18.36 -9.40
CA GLY A 117 -9.17 19.07 -9.33
C GLY A 117 -10.21 18.43 -8.38
N THR A 118 -9.89 17.29 -7.76
CA THR A 118 -10.75 16.70 -6.72
C THR A 118 -10.62 17.45 -5.38
N LEU A 119 -11.66 17.35 -4.55
CA LEU A 119 -11.67 17.94 -3.20
C LEU A 119 -10.90 17.06 -2.20
N ALA A 120 -9.62 16.76 -2.48
CA ALA A 120 -8.78 15.74 -1.83
C ALA A 120 -8.90 15.63 -0.30
N TYR A 121 -9.10 16.76 0.38
CA TYR A 121 -9.07 16.88 1.85
C TYR A 121 -10.46 16.84 2.52
N VAL A 122 -11.53 16.60 1.74
CA VAL A 122 -12.86 16.34 2.29
C VAL A 122 -12.90 14.91 2.83
N ASP A 123 -13.54 14.73 4.00
CA ASP A 123 -13.67 13.42 4.62
C ASP A 123 -14.72 12.54 3.92
N SER A 124 -14.41 12.13 2.68
CA SER A 124 -15.27 11.27 1.87
C SER A 124 -14.46 10.36 0.95
N PRO A 125 -15.03 9.22 0.52
CA PRO A 125 -14.42 8.40 -0.52
C PRO A 125 -14.38 9.17 -1.85
N MET A 126 -13.33 8.96 -2.65
CA MET A 126 -13.18 9.63 -3.94
C MET A 126 -12.82 8.62 -5.03
N ALA A 127 -13.41 8.77 -6.21
CA ALA A 127 -13.09 7.92 -7.36
C ALA A 127 -11.64 8.15 -7.81
N ILE A 128 -10.94 7.05 -8.07
CA ILE A 128 -9.55 7.06 -8.59
C ILE A 128 -9.45 6.36 -9.95
N GLY A 129 -10.60 6.07 -10.58
CA GLY A 129 -10.70 5.32 -11.84
C GLY A 129 -10.82 3.81 -11.63
N TYR A 130 -11.04 3.08 -12.72
CA TYR A 130 -11.14 1.60 -12.73
C TYR A 130 -12.15 1.03 -11.73
N ASN A 131 -13.27 1.73 -11.54
CA ASN A 131 -14.32 1.40 -10.57
C ASN A 131 -13.82 1.27 -9.13
N ALA A 132 -12.70 1.91 -8.81
CA ALA A 132 -12.12 1.98 -7.48
C ALA A 132 -12.29 3.37 -6.88
N THR A 133 -12.33 3.39 -5.56
CA THR A 133 -12.27 4.60 -4.76
C THR A 133 -11.08 4.54 -3.80
N ILE A 134 -10.51 5.70 -3.51
CA ILE A 134 -9.73 5.90 -2.29
C ILE A 134 -10.71 6.06 -1.13
N SER A 135 -10.49 5.37 -0.02
CA SER A 135 -11.35 5.46 1.15
C SER A 135 -11.34 6.87 1.76
N ALA A 136 -12.37 7.21 2.53
CA ALA A 136 -12.40 8.46 3.28
C ALA A 136 -11.19 8.55 4.25
N PRO A 137 -10.67 9.76 4.52
CA PRO A 137 -9.67 10.01 5.55
C PRO A 137 -9.94 9.34 6.90
N HIS A 138 -11.17 9.40 7.44
CA HIS A 138 -11.50 8.75 8.72
C HIS A 138 -11.32 7.23 8.68
N MET A 139 -11.56 6.58 7.55
CA MET A 139 -11.37 5.14 7.41
C MET A 139 -9.89 4.75 7.44
N HIS A 140 -9.02 5.55 6.82
CA HIS A 140 -7.58 5.34 6.93
C HIS A 140 -7.09 5.53 8.36
N ALA A 141 -7.56 6.58 9.04
CA ALA A 141 -7.28 6.82 10.46
C ALA A 141 -7.69 5.63 11.33
N MET A 142 -8.92 5.12 11.17
CA MET A 142 -9.44 4.00 11.93
C MET A 142 -8.60 2.73 11.71
N CYS A 143 -8.35 2.34 10.45
CA CYS A 143 -7.54 1.16 10.15
C CYS A 143 -6.11 1.27 10.67
N LEU A 144 -5.48 2.46 10.58
CA LEU A 144 -4.15 2.70 11.12
C LEU A 144 -4.11 2.55 12.64
N GLN A 145 -5.14 3.04 13.36
CA GLN A 145 -5.24 2.87 14.81
C GLN A 145 -5.45 1.42 15.21
N LEU A 146 -6.34 0.70 14.51
CA LEU A 146 -6.61 -0.72 14.77
C LEU A 146 -5.37 -1.60 14.61
N LEU A 147 -4.49 -1.23 13.67
CA LEU A 147 -3.26 -1.97 13.34
C LEU A 147 -2.01 -1.37 13.99
N GLU A 148 -2.13 -0.32 14.80
CA GLU A 148 -0.97 0.45 15.27
C GLU A 148 0.07 -0.42 16.00
N GLU A 149 -0.39 -1.33 16.87
CA GLU A 149 0.47 -2.25 17.62
C GLU A 149 1.20 -3.26 16.71
N ASN A 150 0.65 -3.54 15.54
CA ASN A 150 1.20 -4.45 14.52
C ASN A 150 1.95 -3.72 13.40
N LEU A 151 2.11 -2.39 13.51
CA LEU A 151 2.81 -1.52 12.56
C LEU A 151 4.01 -0.82 13.22
N GLN A 152 4.92 -1.64 13.77
CA GLN A 152 6.13 -1.18 14.44
C GLN A 152 7.39 -1.42 13.59
N PRO A 153 8.45 -0.62 13.76
CA PRO A 153 9.73 -0.80 13.06
C PRO A 153 10.19 -2.27 13.03
N GLY A 154 10.47 -2.79 11.83
CA GLY A 154 10.87 -4.20 11.62
C GLY A 154 9.72 -5.20 11.43
N MET A 155 8.46 -4.78 11.57
CA MET A 155 7.30 -5.63 11.26
C MET A 155 6.99 -5.66 9.76
N HIS A 156 6.29 -6.71 9.34
CA HIS A 156 5.83 -6.93 7.97
C HIS A 156 4.33 -6.68 7.86
N ALA A 157 3.93 -5.84 6.91
CA ALA A 157 2.54 -5.51 6.66
C ALA A 157 2.14 -5.83 5.21
N LEU A 158 0.92 -6.31 5.03
CA LEU A 158 0.31 -6.54 3.72
C LEU A 158 -0.94 -5.67 3.56
N ASP A 159 -0.98 -4.83 2.53
CA ASP A 159 -2.16 -4.04 2.14
C ASP A 159 -2.82 -4.63 0.89
N VAL A 160 -3.91 -5.35 1.11
CA VAL A 160 -4.65 -6.08 0.08
C VAL A 160 -5.69 -5.17 -0.59
N GLY A 161 -5.72 -5.17 -1.92
CA GLY A 161 -6.79 -4.55 -2.70
C GLY A 161 -7.13 -5.34 -3.96
N SER A 162 -8.30 -5.03 -4.54
CA SER A 162 -8.80 -5.64 -5.79
C SER A 162 -8.85 -7.18 -5.70
N ASP A 163 -8.05 -7.91 -6.47
CA ASP A 163 -8.06 -9.38 -6.54
C ASP A 163 -7.08 -10.07 -5.57
N GLY A 164 -6.55 -9.35 -4.58
CA GLY A 164 -5.50 -9.85 -3.67
C GLY A 164 -5.94 -10.90 -2.64
N ARG A 165 -7.00 -11.68 -2.90
CA ARG A 165 -7.57 -12.69 -1.99
C ARG A 165 -6.60 -13.82 -1.63
N GLN A 166 -5.62 -14.07 -2.49
CA GLN A 166 -4.58 -15.08 -2.28
C GLN A 166 -3.43 -14.57 -1.41
N GLY A 167 -3.47 -13.30 -0.97
CA GLY A 167 -2.37 -12.67 -0.26
C GLY A 167 -1.09 -12.58 -1.09
N TRP A 168 0.05 -12.62 -0.41
CA TRP A 168 1.36 -12.59 -1.04
C TRP A 168 2.32 -13.51 -0.26
N PRO A 169 2.42 -14.80 -0.63
CA PRO A 169 3.22 -15.79 0.11
C PRO A 169 4.69 -15.39 0.31
N ASP A 170 5.28 -14.62 -0.61
CA ASP A 170 6.68 -14.20 -0.52
C ASP A 170 6.93 -13.12 0.57
N CYS A 171 5.89 -12.43 1.05
CA CYS A 171 6.00 -11.55 2.24
C CYS A 171 5.41 -12.18 3.50
N ALA A 172 4.90 -13.41 3.41
CA ALA A 172 4.39 -14.13 4.55
C ALA A 172 5.55 -14.65 5.43
N PRO A 173 5.32 -14.78 6.75
CA PRO A 173 4.11 -14.39 7.45
C PRO A 173 4.12 -12.89 7.81
N CYS A 174 2.94 -12.28 7.95
CA CYS A 174 2.74 -10.84 8.22
C CYS A 174 2.32 -10.58 9.68
N ASP A 175 2.79 -9.47 10.25
CA ASP A 175 2.34 -8.97 11.56
C ASP A 175 1.00 -8.23 11.43
N ALA A 176 0.80 -7.53 10.31
CA ALA A 176 -0.42 -6.80 9.99
C ALA A 176 -0.93 -7.14 8.58
N ILE A 177 -2.24 -7.33 8.44
CA ILE A 177 -2.90 -7.40 7.13
C ILE A 177 -4.06 -6.39 7.10
N HIS A 178 -4.04 -5.45 6.16
CA HIS A 178 -5.19 -4.60 5.87
C HIS A 178 -5.82 -5.07 4.57
N VAL A 179 -7.15 -5.14 4.51
CA VAL A 179 -7.87 -5.43 3.28
C VAL A 179 -8.76 -4.24 2.94
N GLY A 180 -8.36 -3.47 1.93
CA GLY A 180 -9.06 -2.25 1.52
C GLY A 180 -10.31 -2.48 0.66
N ALA A 181 -10.88 -3.68 0.63
CA ALA A 181 -12.07 -4.03 -0.15
C ALA A 181 -12.89 -5.10 0.57
N ALA A 182 -14.20 -5.09 0.40
CA ALA A 182 -15.10 -6.00 1.10
C ALA A 182 -15.05 -7.41 0.51
N ALA A 183 -14.69 -8.39 1.35
CA ALA A 183 -14.78 -9.80 0.97
C ALA A 183 -16.15 -10.36 1.37
N ALA A 184 -16.71 -11.28 0.58
CA ALA A 184 -17.94 -11.98 0.95
C ALA A 184 -17.74 -12.75 2.28
N GLU A 185 -16.58 -13.40 2.42
CA GLU A 185 -16.12 -14.11 3.62
C GLU A 185 -14.63 -13.83 3.82
N ILE A 186 -14.11 -14.09 5.02
CA ILE A 186 -12.69 -13.88 5.33
C ILE A 186 -11.84 -14.88 4.51
N PRO A 187 -10.92 -14.43 3.64
CA PRO A 187 -10.13 -15.35 2.84
C PRO A 187 -9.15 -16.17 3.68
N GLN A 188 -9.25 -17.50 3.62
CA GLN A 188 -8.34 -18.42 4.32
C GLN A 188 -6.85 -18.17 4.00
N PRO A 189 -6.43 -17.88 2.74
CA PRO A 189 -5.02 -17.59 2.46
C PRO A 189 -4.45 -16.42 3.26
N LEU A 190 -5.27 -15.41 3.59
CA LEU A 190 -4.84 -14.29 4.43
C LEU A 190 -4.70 -14.69 5.90
N LEU A 191 -5.57 -15.56 6.41
CA LEU A 191 -5.46 -16.12 7.76
C LEU A 191 -4.19 -16.98 7.92
N ASP A 192 -3.86 -17.76 6.89
CA ASP A 192 -2.68 -18.62 6.89
C ASP A 192 -1.39 -17.80 6.89
N GLN A 193 -1.39 -16.66 6.19
CA GLN A 193 -0.26 -15.73 6.10
C GLN A 193 -0.11 -14.82 7.32
N LEU A 194 -1.08 -14.79 8.24
CA LEU A 194 -0.99 -14.01 9.47
C LEU A 194 -0.12 -14.74 10.50
N LYS A 195 0.83 -14.03 11.13
CA LYS A 195 1.66 -14.57 12.23
C LYS A 195 0.81 -14.80 13.49
N PRO A 196 1.18 -15.75 14.37
CA PRO A 196 0.73 -15.72 15.76
C PRO A 196 1.09 -14.36 16.40
N GLY A 197 0.12 -13.73 17.05
CA GLY A 197 0.18 -12.34 17.54
C GLY A 197 -0.13 -11.27 16.48
N GLY A 198 -0.36 -11.66 15.22
CA GLY A 198 -0.70 -10.75 14.13
C GLY A 198 -2.17 -10.36 14.12
N ARG A 199 -2.47 -9.22 13.48
CA ARG A 199 -3.82 -8.69 13.31
C ARG A 199 -4.16 -8.43 11.84
N MET A 200 -5.38 -8.76 11.46
CA MET A 200 -5.98 -8.37 10.19
C MET A 200 -7.20 -7.48 10.39
N VAL A 201 -7.33 -6.46 9.55
CA VAL A 201 -8.52 -5.59 9.47
C VAL A 201 -9.12 -5.73 8.07
N ILE A 202 -10.37 -6.20 8.00
CA ILE A 202 -11.04 -6.56 6.74
C ILE A 202 -12.55 -6.23 6.79
N PRO A 203 -13.09 -5.50 5.79
CA PRO A 203 -14.54 -5.40 5.60
C PRO A 203 -15.08 -6.74 5.09
N VAL A 204 -16.13 -7.26 5.74
CA VAL A 204 -16.75 -8.54 5.39
C VAL A 204 -18.25 -8.38 5.23
N GLY A 205 -18.77 -8.89 4.12
CA GLY A 205 -20.17 -8.87 3.75
C GLY A 205 -20.39 -8.43 2.31
N ASP A 206 -21.64 -8.52 1.85
CA ASP A 206 -22.03 -8.13 0.49
C ASP A 206 -22.83 -6.82 0.53
N ILE A 207 -24.15 -6.91 0.77
CA ILE A 207 -25.05 -5.75 0.89
C ILE A 207 -24.81 -4.97 2.20
N PHE A 208 -24.69 -5.71 3.31
CA PHE A 208 -24.33 -5.18 4.62
C PHE A 208 -22.93 -5.66 4.95
N GLN A 209 -22.04 -4.73 5.26
CA GLN A 209 -20.63 -5.01 5.49
C GLN A 209 -20.24 -4.51 6.88
N ASP A 210 -19.53 -5.34 7.63
CA ASP A 210 -18.90 -4.94 8.89
C ASP A 210 -17.39 -4.96 8.72
N LEU A 211 -16.72 -3.94 9.25
CA LEU A 211 -15.28 -3.94 9.43
C LEU A 211 -14.95 -4.92 10.56
N LYS A 212 -14.29 -6.01 10.23
CA LYS A 212 -13.88 -7.02 11.21
C LYS A 212 -12.43 -6.84 11.56
N VAL A 213 -12.14 -7.04 12.85
CA VAL A 213 -10.78 -7.21 13.35
C VAL A 213 -10.58 -8.68 13.68
N VAL A 214 -9.56 -9.25 13.08
CA VAL A 214 -9.17 -10.65 13.22
C VAL A 214 -7.81 -10.69 13.90
N ASP A 215 -7.76 -11.25 15.09
CA ASP A 215 -6.54 -11.45 15.86
C ASP A 215 -6.17 -12.95 15.81
N LYS A 216 -4.91 -13.25 15.45
CA LYS A 216 -4.37 -14.61 15.58
C LYS A 216 -3.62 -14.69 16.89
N ASN A 217 -4.17 -15.45 17.84
CA ASN A 217 -3.57 -15.64 19.15
C ASN A 217 -2.21 -16.36 19.03
N LEU A 218 -1.38 -16.28 20.08
CA LEU A 218 -0.05 -16.90 20.08
C LEU A 218 -0.09 -18.43 19.94
N ASP A 219 -1.19 -19.06 20.36
CA ASP A 219 -1.43 -20.50 20.18
C ASP A 219 -1.95 -20.87 18.77
N GLY A 220 -2.12 -19.89 17.89
CA GLY A 220 -2.62 -20.04 16.52
C GLY A 220 -4.14 -19.99 16.39
N SER A 221 -4.90 -19.92 17.49
CA SER A 221 -6.36 -19.76 17.45
C SER A 221 -6.77 -18.37 16.94
N ILE A 222 -7.97 -18.25 16.37
CA ILE A 222 -8.45 -17.02 15.73
C ILE A 222 -9.58 -16.41 16.56
N SER A 223 -9.44 -15.12 16.87
CA SER A 223 -10.46 -14.29 17.51
C SER A 223 -10.97 -13.26 16.51
N ILE A 224 -12.29 -13.11 16.37
CA ILE A 224 -12.92 -12.18 15.41
C ILE A 224 -13.92 -11.30 16.14
N ARG A 225 -13.84 -9.98 15.93
CA ARG A 225 -14.86 -9.03 16.39
C ARG A 225 -15.31 -8.10 15.26
N ASN A 226 -16.55 -7.65 15.34
CA ASN A 226 -17.06 -6.57 14.51
C ASN A 226 -16.70 -5.23 15.16
N GLU A 227 -16.06 -4.34 14.41
CA GLU A 227 -15.70 -3.00 14.88
C GLU A 227 -16.82 -1.99 14.59
N THR A 228 -17.24 -1.90 13.34
CA THR A 228 -18.29 -0.98 12.90
C THR A 228 -18.82 -1.39 11.53
N SER A 229 -20.03 -0.95 11.19
CA SER A 229 -20.58 -1.15 9.85
C SER A 229 -19.94 -0.17 8.87
N VAL A 230 -19.62 -0.65 7.66
CA VAL A 230 -18.88 0.09 6.64
C VAL A 230 -19.47 -0.13 5.25
N ARG A 231 -18.94 0.61 4.27
CA ARG A 231 -19.19 0.37 2.85
C ARG A 231 -17.90 0.51 2.07
N TYR A 232 -17.43 -0.62 1.58
CA TYR A 232 -16.24 -0.77 0.75
C TYR A 232 -16.63 -1.29 -0.63
N VAL A 233 -15.75 -1.00 -1.59
CA VAL A 233 -15.81 -1.64 -2.88
C VAL A 233 -15.55 -3.16 -2.74
N PRO A 234 -16.19 -4.03 -3.54
CA PRO A 234 -15.97 -5.48 -3.46
C PRO A 234 -14.51 -5.91 -3.75
N LEU A 235 -14.05 -6.90 -2.99
CA LEU A 235 -12.81 -7.65 -3.19
C LEU A 235 -13.10 -8.76 -4.21
N THR A 236 -12.86 -8.45 -5.48
CA THR A 236 -13.32 -9.28 -6.61
C THR A 236 -12.22 -9.46 -7.64
N SER A 237 -12.49 -10.27 -8.68
CA SER A 237 -11.54 -10.43 -9.78
C SER A 237 -11.34 -9.12 -10.52
N ARG A 238 -10.15 -8.96 -11.10
CA ARG A 238 -9.85 -7.79 -11.96
C ARG A 238 -10.94 -7.56 -13.00
N ASP A 239 -11.38 -8.62 -13.66
CA ASP A 239 -12.37 -8.54 -14.74
C ASP A 239 -13.74 -8.07 -14.24
N ALA A 240 -14.19 -8.54 -13.07
CA ALA A 240 -15.44 -8.08 -12.48
C ALA A 240 -15.35 -6.60 -12.08
N GLN A 241 -14.25 -6.19 -11.44
CA GLN A 241 -14.04 -4.79 -11.08
C GLN A 241 -14.08 -3.88 -12.32
N LEU A 242 -13.38 -4.24 -13.40
CA LEU A 242 -13.36 -3.43 -14.62
C LEU A 242 -14.72 -3.35 -15.33
N ARG A 243 -15.62 -4.31 -15.09
CA ARG A 243 -17.00 -4.28 -15.58
C ARG A 243 -17.97 -3.49 -14.69
N GLY A 244 -17.52 -3.00 -13.53
CA GLY A 244 -18.34 -2.21 -12.62
C GLY A 244 -18.98 -3.01 -11.50
N TYR A 245 -18.38 -4.16 -11.17
CA TYR A 245 -18.92 -5.25 -10.35
C TYR A 245 -19.99 -6.05 -11.10
#